data_AF-A0A6N7IWT1-F1
#
_entry.id   AF-A0A6N7IWT1-F1
#
_cell.length_a   1.000
_cell.length_b   1.000
_cell.length_c   1.000
_cell.angle_alpha   90.00
_cell.angle_beta   90.00
_cell.angle_gamma   90.00
#
_symmetry.space_group_name_H-M   'P 1'
#
loop_
_entity.id
_entity.type
_entity.pdbx_description
1 polymer ?
#
loop_
_entity_poly.entity_id
_entity_poly.type
_entity_poly.pdbx_seq_one_letter_code
_entity_poly.pdbx_strand_id
1 'polypeptide(L)'
;EIRRGVGGAYLKRPAEDITLLDVYRAVDVSENEELFNFHQPVIACPIGQAMDTRLRHELKEAQAALENHLKQVTIQQLLTEAE
;
A
#
# COMPACT_ATOMS: atom_id res chain seq x y z
N GLU A 1 22.58 0.91 -17.04
CA GLU A 1 23.27 0.73 -15.75
C GLU A 1 23.59 2.08 -15.13
N ILE A 2 23.32 2.29 -13.84
CA ILE A 2 23.70 3.51 -13.11
C ILE A 2 25.02 3.23 -12.41
N ARG A 3 26.04 4.06 -12.66
CA ARG A 3 27.37 3.93 -12.07
C ARG A 3 27.43 4.78 -10.79
N ARG A 4 27.76 4.17 -9.64
CA ARG A 4 27.90 4.91 -8.36
C ARG A 4 28.84 6.11 -8.55
N GLY A 5 28.39 7.31 -8.15
CA GLY A 5 29.15 8.57 -8.26
C GLY A 5 28.81 9.45 -9.47
N VAL A 6 28.08 8.93 -10.46
CA VAL A 6 27.51 9.73 -11.55
C VAL A 6 26.00 9.78 -11.33
N GLY A 7 25.50 10.88 -10.78
CA GLY A 7 24.11 11.01 -10.37
C GLY A 7 23.13 10.72 -11.52
N GLY A 8 22.02 10.07 -11.19
CA GLY A 8 20.95 9.77 -12.13
C GLY A 8 20.10 8.59 -11.67
N ALA A 9 18.84 8.58 -12.07
CA ALA A 9 17.91 7.47 -11.90
C ALA A 9 17.06 7.34 -13.17
N TYR A 10 16.67 6.11 -13.50
CA TYR A 10 15.75 5.84 -14.60
C TYR A 10 14.79 4.73 -14.18
N LEU A 11 13.61 4.69 -14.81
CA LEU A 11 12.64 3.64 -14.57
C LEU A 11 13.17 2.29 -15.04
N LYS A 12 13.12 1.28 -14.18
CA LYS A 12 13.58 -0.08 -14.50
C LYS A 12 12.63 -0.84 -15.43
N ARG A 13 11.39 -0.38 -15.56
CA ARG A 13 10.32 -0.88 -16.43
C ARG A 13 9.51 0.29 -16.99
N PRO A 14 8.74 0.12 -18.09
CA PRO A 14 7.90 1.18 -18.66
C PRO A 14 6.95 1.81 -17.63
N ALA A 15 6.60 3.09 -17.80
CA ALA A 15 5.76 3.81 -16.85
C ALA A 15 4.31 3.28 -16.83
N GLU A 16 3.84 2.75 -17.95
CA GLU A 16 2.55 2.08 -18.09
C GLU A 16 2.48 0.75 -17.32
N ASP A 17 3.62 0.15 -16.99
CA ASP A 17 3.70 -1.12 -16.24
C ASP A 17 3.89 -0.92 -14.73
N ILE A 18 3.97 0.33 -14.25
CA ILE A 18 4.16 0.66 -12.84
C ILE A 18 2.84 1.19 -12.29
N THR A 19 2.17 0.41 -11.44
CA THR A 19 0.95 0.86 -10.77
C THR A 19 1.27 1.71 -9.53
N LEU A 20 0.31 2.51 -9.06
CA LEU A 20 0.43 3.18 -7.77
C LEU A 20 0.49 2.19 -6.61
N LEU A 21 -0.12 1.02 -6.75
CA LEU A 21 0.01 -0.05 -5.75
C LEU A 21 1.47 -0.55 -5.65
N ASP A 22 2.17 -0.67 -6.78
CA ASP A 22 3.59 -1.06 -6.77
C ASP A 22 4.45 -0.02 -6.07
N VAL A 23 4.17 1.27 -6.30
CA VAL A 23 4.88 2.35 -5.62
C VAL A 23 4.56 2.37 -4.14
N TYR A 24 3.27 2.26 -3.78
CA TYR A 24 2.78 2.19 -2.41
C TYR A 24 3.51 1.09 -1.62
N ARG A 25 3.54 -0.14 -2.14
CA ARG A 25 4.23 -1.27 -1.50
C ARG A 25 5.75 -1.14 -1.47
N ALA A 26 6.36 -0.41 -2.41
CA ALA A 26 7.80 -0.21 -2.45
C ALA A 26 8.30 0.83 -1.44
N VAL A 27 7.45 1.77 -1.03
CA VAL A 27 7.80 2.85 -0.09
C VAL A 27 7.23 2.64 1.30
N ASP A 28 6.12 1.92 1.44
CA ASP A 28 5.54 1.64 2.75
C ASP A 28 6.37 0.59 3.50
N VAL A 29 6.61 0.86 4.78
CA VAL A 29 7.45 0.04 5.67
C VAL A 29 6.57 -0.75 6.65
N SER A 30 5.26 -0.85 6.39
CA SER A 30 4.36 -1.63 7.23
C SER A 30 4.81 -3.09 7.30
N GLU A 31 4.99 -3.61 8.52
CA GLU A 31 5.29 -5.02 8.72
C GLU A 31 4.12 -5.84 8.16
N ASN A 32 4.42 -6.74 7.22
CA ASN A 32 3.46 -7.66 6.60
C ASN A 32 2.41 -7.05 5.66
N GLU A 33 2.68 -5.88 5.06
CA GLU A 33 1.76 -5.24 4.10
C GLU A 33 0.40 -4.84 4.72
N GLU A 34 0.31 -4.66 6.05
CA GLU A 34 -0.92 -4.21 6.72
C GLU A 34 -0.92 -2.68 6.94
N LEU A 35 -1.92 -1.99 6.38
CA LEU A 35 -2.10 -0.54 6.53
C LEU A 35 -2.47 -0.15 7.98
N PHE A 36 -3.19 -1.01 8.67
CA PHE A 36 -3.73 -0.74 9.99
C PHE A 36 -2.99 -1.54 11.07
N ASN A 37 -2.30 -0.83 11.96
CA ASN A 37 -1.69 -1.45 13.12
C ASN A 37 -2.74 -1.69 14.21
N PHE A 38 -2.74 -2.89 14.79
CA PHE A 38 -3.64 -3.23 15.88
C PHE A 38 -2.86 -3.53 17.16
N HIS A 39 -3.39 -3.06 18.29
CA HIS A 39 -2.91 -3.51 19.59
C HIS A 39 -3.46 -4.90 19.94
N GLN A 40 -2.84 -5.57 20.92
CA GLN A 40 -3.34 -6.83 21.45
C GLN A 40 -4.67 -6.58 22.20
N PRO A 41 -5.75 -7.35 21.95
CA PRO A 41 -7.00 -7.19 22.68
C PRO A 41 -6.87 -7.65 24.14
N VAL A 42 -7.64 -7.02 25.04
CA VAL A 42 -7.79 -7.51 26.43
C VAL A 42 -8.75 -8.70 26.41
N ILE A 43 -8.20 -9.92 26.44
CA ILE A 43 -8.92 -11.19 26.26
C ILE A 43 -10.04 -11.40 27.30
N ALA A 44 -9.92 -10.82 28.49
CA ALA A 44 -10.93 -10.94 29.55
C ALA A 44 -12.26 -10.22 29.24
N CYS A 45 -12.29 -9.31 28.24
CA CYS A 45 -13.49 -8.57 27.87
C CYS A 45 -14.17 -9.21 26.64
N PRO A 46 -15.35 -9.83 26.77
CA PRO A 46 -16.04 -10.44 25.63
C PRO A 46 -16.45 -9.42 24.56
N ILE A 47 -16.71 -8.17 24.95
CA ILE A 47 -16.94 -7.07 24.00
C ILE A 47 -15.65 -6.74 23.24
N GLY A 48 -14.52 -6.63 23.95
CA GLY A 48 -13.23 -6.32 23.36
C GLY A 48 -12.80 -7.34 22.31
N GLN A 49 -12.98 -8.63 22.59
CA GLN A 49 -12.67 -9.70 21.64
C GLN A 49 -13.56 -9.65 20.38
N ALA A 50 -14.87 -9.48 20.57
CA ALA A 50 -15.82 -9.41 19.46
C ALA A 50 -15.60 -8.16 18.58
N MET A 51 -15.28 -7.01 19.20
CA MET A 51 -15.01 -5.77 18.48
C MET A 51 -13.68 -5.81 17.73
N ASP A 52 -12.62 -6.38 18.32
CA ASP A 52 -11.32 -6.54 17.64
C ASP A 52 -11.47 -7.33 16.34
N THR A 53 -12.18 -8.47 16.38
CA THR A 53 -12.40 -9.29 15.17
C THR A 53 -13.19 -8.54 14.09
N ARG A 54 -14.28 -7.86 14.48
CA ARG A 54 -15.11 -7.10 13.52
C ARG A 54 -14.36 -5.93 12.93
N LEU A 55 -13.65 -5.16 13.76
CA LEU A 55 -12.88 -4.00 13.32
C LEU A 55 -11.76 -4.42 12.37
N ARG A 56 -11.04 -5.50 12.67
CA ARG A 56 -10.01 -6.06 11.77
C ARG A 56 -10.58 -6.43 10.42
N HIS A 57 -11.75 -7.06 10.40
CA HIS A 57 -12.40 -7.42 9.13
C HIS A 57 -12.74 -6.18 8.31
N GLU A 58 -13.48 -5.23 8.89
CA GLU A 58 -13.88 -4.00 8.18
C GLU A 58 -12.68 -3.20 7.67
N LEU A 59 -11.63 -3.06 8.49
CA LEU A 59 -10.42 -2.34 8.08
C LEU A 59 -9.61 -3.08 7.02
N LYS A 60 -9.61 -4.42 7.02
CA LYS A 60 -9.01 -5.22 5.95
C LYS A 60 -9.74 -5.05 4.63
N GLU A 61 -11.07 -5.03 4.64
CA GLU A 61 -11.87 -4.75 3.44
C GLU A 61 -11.62 -3.33 2.92
N ALA A 62 -11.52 -2.34 3.82
CA ALA A 62 -11.17 -0.97 3.45
C ALA A 62 -9.78 -0.87 2.81
N GLN A 63 -8.78 -1.56 3.36
CA GLN A 63 -7.45 -1.64 2.76
C GLN A 63 -7.50 -2.30 1.38
N ALA A 64 -8.22 -3.42 1.23
CA ALA A 64 -8.36 -4.09 -0.06
C ALA A 64 -9.02 -3.18 -1.11
N ALA A 65 -10.02 -2.38 -0.72
CA ALA A 65 -10.65 -1.41 -1.61
C ALA A 65 -9.66 -0.33 -2.08
N LEU A 66 -8.84 0.20 -1.18
CA LEU A 66 -7.76 1.14 -1.52
C LEU A 66 -6.77 0.50 -2.49
N GLU A 67 -6.24 -0.67 -2.17
CA GLU A 67 -5.24 -1.35 -3.01
C GLU A 67 -5.79 -1.70 -4.39
N ASN A 68 -7.05 -2.11 -4.47
CA ASN A 68 -7.71 -2.37 -5.74
C ASN A 68 -7.80 -1.11 -6.62
N HIS A 69 -8.03 0.07 -6.02
CA HIS A 69 -8.01 1.33 -6.75
C HIS A 69 -6.58 1.68 -7.20
N LEU A 70 -5.60 1.60 -6.31
CA LEU A 70 -4.20 1.91 -6.63
C LEU A 70 -3.62 0.98 -7.72
N LYS A 71 -4.12 -0.25 -7.83
CA LYS A 71 -3.74 -1.21 -8.87
C LYS A 71 -4.21 -0.79 -10.27
N GLN A 72 -5.23 0.07 -10.38
CA GLN A 72 -5.81 0.51 -11.65
C GLN A 72 -5.12 1.77 -12.23
N VAL A 73 -4.34 2.47 -11.41
CA VAL A 73 -3.68 3.73 -11.79
C VAL A 73 -2.19 3.48 -12.00
N THR A 74 -1.67 3.89 -13.14
CA THR A 74 -0.27 3.76 -13.54
C THR A 74 0.46 5.09 -13.44
N ILE A 75 1.80 5.04 -13.34
CA ILE A 75 2.63 6.25 -13.37
C ILE A 75 2.44 7.01 -14.69
N GLN A 76 2.28 6.30 -15.81
CA GLN A 76 2.03 6.95 -17.10
C GLN A 76 0.75 7.80 -17.09
N GLN A 77 -0.34 7.32 -16.48
CA GLN A 77 -1.60 8.08 -16.40
C GLN A 77 -1.42 9.40 -15.63
N LEU A 78 -0.68 9.38 -14.52
CA LEU A 78 -0.41 10.60 -13.74
C LEU A 78 0.44 11.63 -14.51
N LEU A 79 1.39 11.16 -15.32
CA LEU A 79 2.20 12.05 -16.15
C LEU A 79 1.38 12.73 -17.25
N THR A 80 0.36 12.06 -17.77
CA THR A 80 -0.51 12.60 -18.82
C THR A 80 -1.58 13.54 -18.29
N GLU A 81 -2.02 13.38 -17.03
CA GLU A 81 -2.97 14.30 -16.38
C GLU A 81 -2.34 15.60 -15.86
N ALA A 82 -1.02 15.63 -15.67
CA ALA A 82 -0.29 16.76 -15.10
C ALA A 82 0.11 17.84 -16.13
N GLU A 83 -0.32 17.70 -17.40
CA GLU A 83 -0.13 18.67 -18.50
C GLU A 83 -1.39 19.51 -18.75
#